data_AF-A0A3B5LMN3-F1
#
_entry.id   AF-A0A3B5LMN3-F1
#
_cell.length_a   1.000
_cell.length_b   1.000
_cell.length_c   1.000
_cell.angle_alpha   90.00
_cell.angle_beta   90.00
_cell.angle_gamma   90.00
#
_symmetry.space_group_name_H-M   'P 1'
#
loop_
_entity.id
_entity.type
_entity.pdbx_description
1 polymer ?
#
loop_
_entity_poly.entity_id
_entity_poly.type
_entity_poly.pdbx_seq_one_letter_code
_entity_poly.pdbx_strand_id
1 'polypeptide(L)'
;MRRLALFLLPCAVAVLVHLWLRLPFFDVLVGVLSARHHHDLRQAIRDTWLGYITDHPHFQHRVAVKFIVGRHGCPIPDEDREDPYSCSLLNFSEPVLGQDAEMEIVTVADPSLLVSSDVSAIALDFKILHPVVITRLGVFSSGTRPELHCNVTVKLLQLDQEEAVVTARFSSISMGTVVNWVWYKPVEQFILPKGFEGTLVWESQDSAPLTTVNSSSVELNDGGGVLKISSIAEGVLPHRSALGFPGLAGGFMFTIYDKDGLSGLLRGRAARMEKHASGLRREDATLQEESLRHGDVVFVDVVDTYRNVPSKLLQFYKWSVGNADFNLLLKTDDDCYIDVDSVLMKIDHKGLKRRNFWWGNFRQSWAVDRIGKWQELEYASPAYPAFACGSGYVVSRDLVQWLASNAEKLKAYQGEDVSMGIWMAAVGPQKYQDAGWLCEKECYLDMLSSPQHTAKELRVLWDRKRTCGDPCGCLWDR
;
A
#
# COMPACT_ATOMS: atom_id res chain seq x y z
N MET A 1 14.77 -60.93 34.19
CA MET A 1 14.66 -59.46 34.34
C MET A 1 15.40 -58.61 33.27
N ARG A 2 16.25 -59.17 32.39
CA ARG A 2 16.97 -58.37 31.35
C ARG A 2 16.25 -58.19 30.00
N ARG A 3 15.08 -58.79 29.77
CA ARG A 3 14.33 -58.69 28.49
C ARG A 3 13.22 -57.62 28.46
N LEU A 4 12.82 -57.03 29.60
CA LEU A 4 11.85 -55.92 29.61
C LEU A 4 12.49 -54.55 29.33
N ALA A 5 13.80 -54.38 29.56
CA ALA A 5 14.49 -53.10 29.41
C ALA A 5 14.71 -52.68 27.93
N LEU A 6 14.76 -53.63 26.99
CA LEU A 6 14.97 -53.31 25.57
C LEU A 6 13.70 -52.86 24.82
N PHE A 7 12.50 -53.15 25.33
CA PHE A 7 11.24 -52.68 24.73
C PHE A 7 10.76 -51.34 25.29
N LEU A 8 11.27 -50.92 26.45
CA LEU A 8 10.92 -49.63 27.05
C LEU A 8 11.77 -48.47 26.52
N LEU A 9 12.98 -48.73 26.00
CA LEU A 9 13.85 -47.69 25.45
C LEU A 9 13.27 -47.01 24.18
N PRO A 10 12.77 -47.74 23.17
CA PRO A 10 12.20 -47.13 21.97
C PRO A 10 10.91 -46.35 22.25
N CYS A 11 10.06 -46.84 23.17
CA CYS A 11 8.86 -46.14 23.59
C CYS A 11 9.17 -44.90 24.43
N ALA A 12 10.15 -44.96 25.34
CA ALA A 12 10.58 -43.80 26.12
C ALA A 12 11.22 -42.74 25.21
N VAL A 13 12.03 -43.14 24.22
CA VAL A 13 12.62 -42.22 23.23
C VAL A 13 11.53 -41.65 22.30
N ALA A 14 10.57 -42.44 21.83
CA ALA A 14 9.45 -41.95 21.02
C ALA A 14 8.54 -41.00 21.80
N VAL A 15 8.29 -41.26 23.09
CA VAL A 15 7.52 -40.38 23.98
C VAL A 15 8.30 -39.11 24.29
N LEU A 16 9.61 -39.18 24.53
CA LEU A 16 10.49 -38.01 24.73
C LEU A 16 10.60 -37.16 23.47
N VAL A 17 10.69 -37.78 22.29
CA VAL A 17 10.68 -37.10 20.98
C VAL A 17 9.30 -36.48 20.72
N HIS A 18 8.19 -37.17 21.06
CA HIS A 18 6.85 -36.59 20.96
C HIS A 18 6.60 -35.44 21.95
N LEU A 19 7.19 -35.49 23.15
CA LEU A 19 7.16 -34.41 24.14
C LEU A 19 8.03 -33.21 23.72
N TRP A 20 9.15 -33.45 23.02
CA TRP A 20 9.99 -32.39 22.43
C TRP A 20 9.40 -31.76 21.16
N LEU A 21 8.53 -32.48 20.44
CA LEU A 21 7.89 -32.02 19.20
C LEU A 21 6.56 -31.28 19.41
N ARG A 22 6.06 -31.15 20.64
CA ARG A 22 4.82 -30.39 20.89
C ARG A 22 5.11 -28.89 20.85
N LEU A 23 4.50 -28.22 19.88
CA LEU A 23 4.47 -26.76 19.81
C LEU A 23 3.85 -26.19 21.10
N PRO A 24 4.32 -25.02 21.57
CA PRO A 24 3.69 -24.33 22.69
C PRO A 24 2.25 -23.94 22.30
N PHE A 25 1.32 -24.17 23.22
CA PHE A 25 -0.11 -23.89 23.04
C PHE A 25 -0.51 -22.56 23.67
N PHE A 26 -1.28 -21.76 22.95
CA PHE A 26 -1.83 -20.48 23.43
C PHE A 26 -3.34 -20.38 23.13
N ASP A 27 -4.11 -19.69 23.99
CA ASP A 27 -5.48 -19.33 23.62
C ASP A 27 -5.48 -18.28 22.50
N VAL A 28 -4.58 -17.29 22.61
CA VAL A 28 -4.45 -16.20 21.64
C VAL A 28 -2.98 -15.98 21.28
N LEU A 29 -2.67 -16.02 19.99
CA LEU A 29 -1.39 -15.55 19.46
C LEU A 29 -1.57 -14.13 18.90
N VAL A 30 -0.87 -13.15 19.45
CA VAL A 30 -0.90 -11.77 19.00
C VAL A 30 0.27 -11.53 18.05
N GLY A 31 -0.04 -11.11 16.83
CA GLY A 31 0.91 -10.62 15.84
C GLY A 31 0.85 -9.10 15.76
N VAL A 32 1.95 -8.42 16.09
CA VAL A 32 2.08 -6.96 16.02
C VAL A 32 2.92 -6.61 14.80
N LEU A 33 2.33 -6.05 13.76
CA LEU A 33 3.09 -5.55 12.61
C LEU A 33 3.93 -4.36 13.04
N SER A 34 5.23 -4.42 12.78
CA SER A 34 6.16 -3.38 13.20
C SER A 34 7.21 -3.11 12.13
N ALA A 35 7.48 -1.83 11.86
CA ALA A 35 8.57 -1.46 10.94
C ALA A 35 9.93 -1.65 11.64
N ARG A 36 10.97 -1.96 10.87
CA ARG A 36 12.33 -2.19 11.38
C ARG A 36 12.81 -1.12 12.38
N HIS A 37 12.69 0.15 12.01
CA HIS A 37 13.13 1.30 12.83
C HIS A 37 12.20 1.67 14.01
N HIS A 38 11.04 1.02 14.19
CA HIS A 38 10.06 1.32 15.26
C HIS A 38 10.46 0.76 16.65
N HIS A 39 11.73 0.87 17.04
CA HIS A 39 12.23 0.36 18.32
C HIS A 39 11.49 0.96 19.53
N ASP A 40 11.19 2.26 19.49
CA ASP A 40 10.51 2.96 20.60
C ASP A 40 9.06 2.52 20.77
N LEU A 41 8.36 2.21 19.68
CA LEU A 41 6.98 1.71 19.70
C LEU A 41 6.92 0.27 20.24
N ARG A 42 7.82 -0.60 19.77
CA ARG A 42 7.95 -1.95 20.34
C ARG A 42 8.28 -1.90 21.84
N GLN A 43 9.19 -1.01 22.24
CA GLN A 43 9.49 -0.80 23.66
C GLN A 43 8.29 -0.26 24.43
N ALA A 44 7.52 0.67 23.87
CA ALA A 44 6.29 1.17 24.51
C ALA A 44 5.27 0.05 24.73
N ILE A 45 5.09 -0.84 23.76
CA ILE A 45 4.22 -2.01 23.91
C ILE A 45 4.72 -2.92 25.04
N ARG A 46 6.03 -3.23 25.07
CA ARG A 46 6.66 -3.99 26.17
C ARG A 46 6.45 -3.34 27.54
N ASP A 47 6.58 -2.02 27.63
CA ASP A 47 6.38 -1.25 28.87
C ASP A 47 4.91 -1.17 29.30
N THR A 48 3.97 -1.50 28.42
CA THR A 48 2.53 -1.33 28.62
C THR A 48 1.80 -2.67 28.67
N TRP A 49 0.94 -2.95 27.69
CA TRP A 49 0.02 -4.08 27.72
C TRP A 49 0.73 -5.43 27.51
N LEU A 50 1.87 -5.47 26.80
CA LEU A 50 2.66 -6.71 26.68
C LEU A 50 3.34 -7.06 28.01
N GLY A 51 3.96 -6.09 28.68
CA GLY A 51 4.53 -6.30 30.02
C GLY A 51 3.47 -6.79 31.00
N TYR A 52 2.29 -6.17 30.98
CA TYR A 52 1.16 -6.62 31.77
C TYR A 52 0.74 -8.07 31.49
N ILE A 53 0.59 -8.47 30.21
CA ILE A 53 0.28 -9.87 29.85
C ILE A 53 1.34 -10.84 30.41
N THR A 54 2.61 -10.44 30.31
CA THR A 54 3.76 -11.28 30.71
C THR A 54 3.81 -11.49 32.23
N ASP A 55 3.46 -10.47 33.01
CA ASP A 55 3.48 -10.52 34.47
C ASP A 55 2.16 -11.05 35.07
N HIS A 56 1.07 -11.04 34.30
CA HIS A 56 -0.26 -11.39 34.82
C HIS A 56 -0.45 -12.92 34.92
N PRO A 57 -0.74 -13.48 36.12
CA PRO A 57 -0.77 -14.93 36.34
C PRO A 57 -1.76 -15.69 35.44
N HIS A 58 -2.86 -15.03 35.07
CA HIS A 58 -3.88 -15.62 34.20
C HIS A 58 -3.55 -15.51 32.71
N PHE A 59 -2.71 -14.57 32.28
CA PHE A 59 -2.47 -14.30 30.86
C PHE A 59 -1.14 -14.84 30.34
N GLN A 60 -0.11 -14.89 31.19
CA GLN A 60 1.26 -15.31 30.83
C GLN A 60 1.38 -16.67 30.12
N HIS A 61 0.42 -17.57 30.32
CA HIS A 61 0.38 -18.90 29.66
C HIS A 61 -0.73 -19.02 28.62
N ARG A 62 -1.62 -18.03 28.51
CA ARG A 62 -2.75 -18.00 27.58
C ARG A 62 -2.43 -17.20 26.31
N VAL A 63 -1.58 -16.19 26.42
CA VAL A 63 -1.32 -15.24 25.34
C VAL A 63 0.17 -15.21 25.02
N ALA A 64 0.49 -15.36 23.73
CA ALA A 64 1.82 -15.08 23.21
C ALA A 64 1.76 -13.85 22.32
N VAL A 65 2.77 -12.99 22.39
CA VAL A 65 2.87 -11.79 21.55
C VAL A 65 4.16 -11.86 20.76
N LYS A 66 4.07 -11.54 19.46
CA LYS A 66 5.21 -11.50 18.54
C LYS A 66 5.17 -10.25 17.68
N PHE A 67 6.27 -9.50 17.65
CA PHE A 67 6.50 -8.42 16.70
C PHE A 67 6.91 -9.00 15.35
N ILE A 68 6.27 -8.57 14.28
CA ILE A 68 6.47 -9.05 12.92
C ILE A 68 7.29 -8.02 12.16
N VAL A 69 8.55 -8.34 11.87
CA VAL A 69 9.51 -7.44 11.24
C VAL A 69 10.02 -8.05 9.95
N GLY A 70 10.16 -7.25 8.89
CA GLY A 70 10.70 -7.72 7.62
C GLY A 70 12.20 -7.93 7.76
N ARG A 71 12.67 -9.09 7.31
CA ARG A 71 14.08 -9.48 7.41
C ARG A 71 15.00 -8.53 6.66
N HIS A 72 14.52 -7.94 5.56
CA HIS A 72 15.34 -7.10 4.69
C HIS A 72 14.87 -5.65 4.75
N GLY A 73 15.78 -4.70 4.86
CA GLY A 73 15.48 -3.29 4.64
C GLY A 73 15.51 -2.99 3.15
N CYS A 74 14.77 -1.97 2.70
CA CYS A 74 14.83 -1.56 1.30
C CYS A 74 16.22 -1.02 0.96
N PRO A 75 16.98 -1.60 0.00
CA PRO A 75 18.33 -1.15 -0.33
C PRO A 75 18.38 0.22 -1.02
N ILE A 76 17.22 0.77 -1.41
CA ILE A 76 17.12 2.05 -2.12
C ILE A 76 16.80 3.15 -1.10
N PRO A 77 17.59 4.25 -1.03
CA PRO A 77 17.26 5.42 -0.22
C PRO A 77 15.93 6.04 -0.64
N ASP A 78 15.15 6.61 0.29
CA ASP A 78 13.81 7.16 0.01
C ASP A 78 13.80 8.18 -1.15
N GLU A 79 14.85 9.00 -1.24
CA GLU A 79 15.04 10.03 -2.28
C GLU A 79 15.12 9.43 -3.70
N ASP A 80 15.66 8.21 -3.80
CA ASP A 80 15.86 7.47 -5.05
C ASP A 80 14.71 6.49 -5.36
N ARG A 81 13.62 6.52 -4.58
CA ARG A 81 12.42 5.68 -4.82
C ARG A 81 11.36 6.37 -5.68
N GLU A 82 10.64 5.56 -6.47
CA GLU A 82 9.45 5.97 -7.23
C GLU A 82 8.39 6.59 -6.30
N ASP A 83 8.15 5.95 -5.16
CA ASP A 83 7.26 6.41 -4.11
C ASP A 83 7.82 6.00 -2.74
N PRO A 84 7.46 6.71 -1.65
CA PRO A 84 8.01 6.43 -0.32
C PRO A 84 7.52 5.11 0.28
N TYR A 85 6.51 4.46 -0.32
CA TYR A 85 5.83 3.29 0.24
C TYR A 85 6.33 1.96 -0.35
N SER A 86 6.99 2.00 -1.51
CA SER A 86 7.57 0.84 -2.22
C SER A 86 9.09 0.76 -2.06
N CYS A 87 9.71 -0.20 -2.76
CA CYS A 87 11.17 -0.32 -2.89
C CYS A 87 11.57 -0.37 -4.37
N SER A 88 10.99 0.52 -5.17
CA SER A 88 11.25 0.62 -6.61
C SER A 88 12.18 1.81 -6.90
N LEU A 89 13.23 1.58 -7.68
CA LEU A 89 14.25 2.58 -8.00
C LEU A 89 13.72 3.58 -9.05
N LEU A 90 13.99 4.88 -8.86
CA LEU A 90 13.82 5.89 -9.91
C LEU A 90 14.75 5.61 -11.08
N ASN A 91 14.19 5.07 -12.15
CA ASN A 91 14.93 4.76 -13.36
C ASN A 91 14.97 5.97 -14.31
N PHE A 92 15.71 7.00 -13.92
CA PHE A 92 15.95 8.14 -14.80
C PHE A 92 17.18 7.89 -15.67
N SER A 93 17.07 8.23 -16.94
CA SER A 93 18.24 8.42 -17.81
C SER A 93 18.84 9.80 -17.52
N GLU A 94 20.15 9.97 -17.70
CA GLU A 94 20.70 11.33 -17.70
C GLU A 94 19.96 12.14 -18.77
N PRO A 95 19.34 13.28 -18.43
CA PRO A 95 18.80 14.15 -19.45
C PRO A 95 19.98 14.51 -20.36
N VAL A 96 19.85 14.25 -21.66
CA VAL A 96 20.90 14.59 -22.63
C VAL A 96 21.20 16.07 -22.46
N LEU A 97 22.35 16.36 -21.82
CA LEU A 97 22.85 17.70 -21.53
C LEU A 97 22.95 18.46 -22.85
N GLY A 98 21.94 19.26 -23.16
CA GLY A 98 21.85 20.01 -24.42
C GLY A 98 20.44 20.32 -24.90
N GLN A 99 19.41 19.63 -24.41
CA GLN A 99 18.03 19.96 -24.77
C GLN A 99 17.35 20.80 -23.68
N ASP A 100 17.40 22.12 -23.83
CA ASP A 100 16.31 23.03 -23.42
C ASP A 100 15.05 22.86 -24.30
N ALA A 101 14.97 21.72 -24.99
CA ALA A 101 13.87 21.36 -25.84
C ALA A 101 12.66 21.00 -24.99
N GLU A 102 11.58 21.70 -25.30
CA GLU A 102 10.23 21.25 -25.07
C GLU A 102 10.06 19.83 -25.64
N MET A 103 9.62 18.88 -24.81
CA MET A 103 9.48 17.47 -25.14
C MET A 103 8.03 17.15 -25.46
N GLU A 104 7.79 16.36 -26.51
CA GLU A 104 6.50 15.81 -26.86
C GLU A 104 6.29 14.48 -26.12
N ILE A 105 5.20 14.32 -25.36
CA ILE A 105 4.89 13.04 -24.70
C ILE A 105 4.56 11.91 -25.70
N VAL A 106 4.07 12.25 -26.88
CA VAL A 106 3.65 11.29 -27.89
C VAL A 106 4.21 11.69 -29.24
N THR A 107 4.77 10.72 -29.96
CA THR A 107 5.23 10.91 -31.33
C THR A 107 4.49 9.93 -32.24
N VAL A 108 3.83 10.47 -33.26
CA VAL A 108 3.10 9.68 -34.27
C VAL A 108 4.01 9.51 -35.49
N ALA A 109 4.60 8.32 -35.64
CA ALA A 109 5.52 8.02 -36.73
C ALA A 109 4.81 7.88 -38.09
N ASP A 110 3.59 7.34 -38.09
CA ASP A 110 2.77 7.16 -39.30
C ASP A 110 1.35 7.74 -39.08
N PRO A 111 0.96 8.79 -39.82
CA PRO A 111 -0.38 9.38 -39.71
C PRO A 111 -1.51 8.42 -40.11
N SER A 112 -1.21 7.31 -40.82
CA SER A 112 -2.21 6.30 -41.18
C SER A 112 -2.80 5.57 -39.95
N LEU A 113 -2.11 5.63 -38.81
CA LEU A 113 -2.54 5.06 -37.53
C LEU A 113 -3.62 5.89 -36.83
N LEU A 114 -3.86 7.12 -37.27
CA LEU A 114 -4.87 8.02 -36.72
C LEU A 114 -6.26 7.62 -37.24
N VAL A 115 -7.11 7.12 -36.35
CA VAL A 115 -8.45 6.61 -36.69
C VAL A 115 -9.52 7.39 -35.92
N SER A 116 -10.63 7.67 -36.60
CA SER A 116 -11.81 8.25 -35.98
C SER A 116 -12.44 7.27 -34.98
N SER A 117 -12.77 7.74 -33.78
CA SER A 117 -13.36 6.95 -32.70
C SER A 117 -14.72 7.50 -32.30
N ASP A 118 -15.67 6.58 -32.06
CA ASP A 118 -17.05 6.91 -31.70
C ASP A 118 -17.21 7.42 -30.25
N VAL A 119 -16.11 7.50 -29.49
CA VAL A 119 -16.13 8.02 -28.12
C VAL A 119 -16.05 9.56 -28.11
N SER A 120 -16.85 10.16 -27.22
CA SER A 120 -16.87 11.62 -27.02
C SER A 120 -15.80 12.12 -26.07
N ALA A 121 -15.16 11.23 -25.29
CA ALA A 121 -14.07 11.59 -24.39
C ALA A 121 -12.99 10.50 -24.33
N ILE A 122 -11.74 10.89 -24.11
CA ILE A 122 -10.60 9.99 -23.85
C ILE A 122 -9.78 10.57 -22.72
N ALA A 123 -9.21 9.72 -21.87
CA ALA A 123 -8.38 10.12 -20.74
C ALA A 123 -7.03 9.39 -20.76
N LEU A 124 -5.99 10.08 -20.33
CA LEU A 124 -4.65 9.54 -20.10
C LEU A 124 -4.19 9.88 -18.69
N ASP A 125 -3.94 8.86 -17.88
CA ASP A 125 -3.40 9.02 -16.54
C ASP A 125 -1.87 8.94 -16.56
N PHE A 126 -1.24 9.83 -15.81
CA PHE A 126 0.20 9.85 -15.64
C PHE A 126 0.61 10.32 -14.25
N LYS A 127 1.83 9.97 -13.86
CA LYS A 127 2.45 10.33 -12.59
C LYS A 127 3.78 11.02 -12.84
N ILE A 128 4.01 12.12 -12.13
CA ILE A 128 5.28 12.85 -12.18
C ILE A 128 6.26 12.25 -11.18
N LEU A 129 7.41 11.80 -11.64
CA LEU A 129 8.49 11.22 -10.82
C LEU A 129 9.61 12.24 -10.54
N HIS A 130 9.72 13.29 -11.35
CA HIS A 130 10.55 14.47 -11.12
C HIS A 130 9.84 15.73 -11.64
N PRO A 131 9.94 16.89 -10.97
CA PRO A 131 9.17 18.07 -11.37
C PRO A 131 9.29 18.45 -12.86
N VAL A 132 8.16 18.74 -13.49
CA VAL A 132 8.07 19.18 -14.90
C VAL A 132 7.19 20.42 -15.04
N VAL A 133 7.38 21.17 -16.11
CA VAL A 133 6.50 22.28 -16.49
C VAL A 133 5.72 21.89 -17.74
N ILE A 134 4.40 21.87 -17.65
CA ILE A 134 3.54 21.70 -18.83
C ILE A 134 3.51 23.02 -19.60
N THR A 135 3.79 22.95 -20.90
CA THR A 135 3.89 24.13 -21.75
C THR A 135 2.78 24.21 -22.80
N ARG A 136 2.35 23.06 -23.33
CA ARG A 136 1.27 22.98 -24.33
C ARG A 136 0.41 21.74 -24.13
N LEU A 137 -0.85 21.87 -24.51
CA LEU A 137 -1.74 20.73 -24.71
C LEU A 137 -1.98 20.55 -26.20
N GLY A 138 -2.26 19.31 -26.64
CA GLY A 138 -2.45 19.02 -28.04
C GLY A 138 -3.46 17.92 -28.35
N VAL A 139 -3.92 17.94 -29.60
CA VAL A 139 -4.94 17.05 -30.17
C VAL A 139 -4.44 16.48 -31.49
N PHE A 140 -4.78 15.23 -31.79
CA PHE A 140 -4.43 14.65 -33.09
C PHE A 140 -5.16 15.35 -34.24
N SER A 141 -4.45 15.50 -35.35
CA SER A 141 -5.04 15.91 -36.62
C SER A 141 -5.97 14.82 -37.17
N SER A 142 -6.94 15.20 -38.00
CA SER A 142 -7.87 14.24 -38.60
C SER A 142 -7.57 13.99 -40.08
N GLY A 143 -7.48 12.72 -40.48
CA GLY A 143 -7.31 12.31 -41.88
C GLY A 143 -5.91 12.55 -42.46
N THR A 144 -5.80 12.54 -43.80
CA THR A 144 -4.52 12.70 -44.53
C THR A 144 -4.05 14.14 -44.66
N ARG A 145 -4.81 15.11 -44.13
CA ARG A 145 -4.46 16.54 -44.07
C ARG A 145 -4.53 16.98 -42.61
N PRO A 146 -3.67 17.90 -42.16
CA PRO A 146 -3.77 18.44 -40.81
C PRO A 146 -4.96 19.39 -40.74
N GLU A 147 -6.16 18.83 -40.52
CA GLU A 147 -7.41 19.58 -40.33
C GLU A 147 -8.11 19.05 -39.06
N LEU A 148 -8.95 19.90 -38.45
CA LEU A 148 -9.73 19.57 -37.26
C LEU A 148 -11.21 19.57 -37.63
N HIS A 149 -11.87 18.42 -37.51
CA HIS A 149 -13.28 18.25 -37.91
C HIS A 149 -14.29 18.47 -36.76
N CYS A 150 -13.83 18.61 -35.52
CA CYS A 150 -14.66 18.80 -34.34
C CYS A 150 -14.03 19.74 -33.32
N ASN A 151 -14.84 20.38 -32.49
CA ASN A 151 -14.32 21.17 -31.38
C ASN A 151 -13.91 20.26 -30.23
N VAL A 152 -12.64 20.32 -29.84
CA VAL A 152 -12.07 19.47 -28.78
C VAL A 152 -11.60 20.34 -27.62
N THR A 153 -12.01 20.00 -26.41
CA THR A 153 -11.46 20.58 -25.18
C THR A 153 -10.49 19.59 -24.56
N VAL A 154 -9.28 20.06 -24.28
CA VAL A 154 -8.26 19.30 -23.56
C VAL A 154 -8.11 19.92 -22.18
N LYS A 155 -8.26 19.11 -21.14
CA LYS A 155 -8.14 19.51 -19.74
C LYS A 155 -7.09 18.65 -19.06
N LEU A 156 -6.13 19.29 -18.39
CA LEU A 156 -5.32 18.60 -17.40
C LEU A 156 -6.04 18.73 -16.05
N LEU A 157 -6.47 17.62 -15.50
CA LEU A 157 -7.08 17.55 -14.19
C LEU A 157 -6.05 17.01 -13.20
N GLN A 158 -6.05 17.56 -11.98
CA GLN A 158 -5.48 16.85 -10.85
C GLN A 158 -6.54 15.86 -10.36
N LEU A 159 -6.18 14.59 -10.14
CA LEU A 159 -7.15 13.51 -9.93
C LEU A 159 -8.08 13.71 -8.72
N ASP A 160 -7.68 14.51 -7.73
CA ASP A 160 -8.43 14.86 -6.52
C ASP A 160 -9.22 16.19 -6.64
N GLN A 161 -9.16 16.86 -7.80
CA GLN A 161 -9.83 18.15 -8.03
C GLN A 161 -10.85 18.06 -9.16
N GLU A 162 -11.97 18.76 -8.99
CA GLU A 162 -12.97 18.93 -10.05
C GLU A 162 -12.56 20.01 -11.06
N GLU A 163 -11.65 20.91 -10.68
CA GLU A 163 -11.17 22.00 -11.53
C GLU A 163 -9.92 21.60 -12.33
N ALA A 164 -9.87 22.07 -13.58
CA ALA A 164 -8.74 21.81 -14.45
C ALA A 164 -7.56 22.71 -14.08
N VAL A 165 -6.39 22.11 -13.90
CA VAL A 165 -5.10 22.81 -13.71
C VAL A 165 -4.79 23.66 -14.95
N VAL A 166 -4.96 23.09 -16.15
CA VAL A 166 -4.87 23.81 -17.42
C VAL A 166 -5.92 23.33 -18.40
N THR A 167 -6.38 24.22 -19.27
CA THR A 167 -7.35 23.90 -20.34
C THR A 167 -6.94 24.53 -21.65
N ALA A 168 -7.07 23.77 -22.75
CA ALA A 168 -6.96 24.26 -24.12
C ALA A 168 -8.18 23.84 -24.92
N ARG A 169 -8.71 24.75 -25.76
CA ARG A 169 -9.86 24.48 -26.65
C ARG A 169 -9.42 24.57 -28.09
N PHE A 170 -9.78 23.60 -28.91
CA PHE A 170 -9.42 23.49 -30.32
C PHE A 170 -10.67 23.58 -31.18
N SER A 171 -10.59 24.30 -32.31
CA SER A 171 -11.66 24.43 -33.29
C SER A 171 -11.08 24.64 -34.68
N SER A 172 -11.92 24.57 -35.72
CA SER A 172 -11.52 24.78 -37.12
C SER A 172 -10.89 26.16 -37.38
N ILE A 173 -11.21 27.16 -36.57
CA ILE A 173 -10.67 28.52 -36.65
C ILE A 173 -9.54 28.80 -35.66
N SER A 174 -9.24 27.85 -34.77
CA SER A 174 -8.23 27.99 -33.72
C SER A 174 -7.63 26.62 -33.43
N MET A 175 -6.71 26.18 -34.29
CA MET A 175 -6.05 24.87 -34.18
C MET A 175 -4.74 24.93 -33.38
N GLY A 176 -4.00 26.03 -33.45
CA GLY A 176 -2.67 26.16 -32.82
C GLY A 176 -1.55 25.87 -33.81
N THR A 177 -0.44 25.29 -33.35
CA THR A 177 0.73 24.93 -34.16
C THR A 177 0.85 23.43 -34.31
N VAL A 178 0.99 22.93 -35.55
CA VAL A 178 1.16 21.49 -35.79
C VAL A 178 2.61 21.07 -35.62
N VAL A 179 2.84 19.99 -34.87
CA VAL A 179 4.12 19.31 -34.70
C VAL A 179 3.85 17.81 -34.75
N ASN A 180 4.52 17.05 -35.62
CA ASN A 180 4.36 15.60 -35.75
C ASN A 180 2.90 15.10 -35.76
N TRP A 181 2.05 15.75 -36.57
CA TRP A 181 0.60 15.46 -36.71
C TRP A 181 -0.28 15.76 -35.48
N VAL A 182 0.27 16.41 -34.46
CA VAL A 182 -0.45 16.89 -33.29
C VAL A 182 -0.57 18.41 -33.35
N TRP A 183 -1.77 18.93 -33.19
CA TRP A 183 -2.03 20.35 -33.02
C TRP A 183 -1.81 20.74 -31.57
N TYR A 184 -0.88 21.67 -31.30
CA TYR A 184 -0.56 22.14 -29.96
C TYR A 184 -0.99 23.59 -29.74
N LYS A 185 -1.46 23.90 -28.53
CA LYS A 185 -1.69 25.25 -28.03
C LYS A 185 -0.94 25.51 -26.73
N PRO A 186 -0.32 26.70 -26.58
CA PRO A 186 0.28 27.08 -25.32
C PRO A 186 -0.78 27.16 -24.23
N VAL A 187 -0.40 26.76 -23.02
CA VAL A 187 -1.21 26.92 -21.81
C VAL A 187 -0.43 27.70 -20.76
N GLU A 188 -1.11 28.15 -19.72
CA GLU A 188 -0.44 28.69 -18.54
C GLU A 188 0.52 27.64 -17.97
N GLN A 189 1.74 28.05 -17.67
CA GLN A 189 2.81 27.14 -17.27
C GLN A 189 2.73 26.90 -15.77
N PHE A 190 2.50 25.65 -15.39
CA PHE A 190 2.51 25.20 -14.00
C PHE A 190 3.62 24.18 -13.79
N ILE A 191 4.30 24.29 -12.64
CA ILE A 191 5.23 23.26 -12.17
C ILE A 191 4.40 22.14 -11.56
N LEU A 192 4.42 20.97 -12.17
CA LEU A 192 3.88 19.75 -11.59
C LEU A 192 4.95 19.12 -10.69
N PRO A 193 4.74 19.02 -9.37
CA PRO A 193 5.74 18.49 -8.45
C PRO A 193 5.89 16.95 -8.55
N LYS A 194 7.00 16.41 -8.02
CA LYS A 194 7.16 14.95 -7.83
C LYS A 194 5.98 14.41 -7.02
N GLY A 195 5.39 13.31 -7.49
CA GLY A 195 4.21 12.69 -6.90
C GLY A 195 2.89 13.26 -7.39
N PHE A 196 2.88 14.28 -8.26
CA PHE A 196 1.66 14.75 -8.92
C PHE A 196 1.09 13.62 -9.78
N GLU A 197 -0.19 13.31 -9.59
CA GLU A 197 -0.95 12.34 -10.36
C GLU A 197 -2.04 13.10 -11.11
N GLY A 198 -1.95 13.08 -12.44
CA GLY A 198 -2.79 13.87 -13.32
C GLY A 198 -3.49 13.04 -14.37
N THR A 199 -4.63 13.55 -14.83
CA THR A 199 -5.39 12.98 -15.94
C THR A 199 -5.50 14.03 -17.03
N LEU A 200 -5.03 13.72 -18.23
CA LEU A 200 -5.29 14.51 -19.41
C LEU A 200 -6.58 13.99 -20.07
N VAL A 201 -7.60 14.84 -20.16
CA VAL A 201 -8.90 14.50 -20.74
C VAL A 201 -9.12 15.28 -22.04
N TRP A 202 -9.43 14.57 -23.12
CA TRP A 202 -9.92 15.12 -24.38
C TRP A 202 -11.42 14.92 -24.46
N GLU A 203 -12.19 15.99 -24.68
CA GLU A 203 -13.65 15.95 -24.79
C GLU A 203 -14.09 16.64 -26.08
N SER A 204 -14.90 15.93 -26.88
CA SER A 204 -15.59 16.48 -28.04
C SER A 204 -16.82 17.27 -27.59
N GLN A 205 -16.95 18.53 -28.03
CA GLN A 205 -18.09 19.37 -27.68
C GLN A 205 -19.32 19.14 -28.56
N ASP A 206 -19.12 18.57 -29.76
CA ASP A 206 -20.15 18.54 -30.82
C ASP A 206 -20.73 17.14 -31.06
N SER A 207 -20.51 16.19 -30.15
CA SER A 207 -20.80 14.74 -30.36
C SER A 207 -20.13 14.13 -31.60
N ALA A 208 -19.18 14.85 -32.21
CA ALA A 208 -18.38 14.38 -33.33
C ALA A 208 -17.24 13.48 -32.84
N PRO A 209 -16.84 12.47 -33.63
CA PRO A 209 -15.86 11.48 -33.21
C PRO A 209 -14.47 12.11 -33.00
N LEU A 210 -13.76 11.67 -31.96
CA LEU A 210 -12.38 12.07 -31.72
C LEU A 210 -11.44 11.35 -32.69
N THR A 211 -10.34 11.97 -33.09
CA THR A 211 -9.27 11.26 -33.79
C THR A 211 -8.32 10.65 -32.77
N THR A 212 -8.04 9.36 -32.92
CA THR A 212 -7.38 8.55 -31.90
C THR A 212 -6.34 7.61 -32.47
N VAL A 213 -5.42 7.14 -31.63
CA VAL A 213 -4.41 6.14 -31.99
C VAL A 213 -4.20 5.17 -30.87
N ASN A 214 -3.98 3.90 -31.17
CA ASN A 214 -3.69 2.91 -30.14
C ASN A 214 -2.36 3.24 -29.46
N SER A 215 -2.34 3.26 -28.12
CA SER A 215 -1.15 3.54 -27.32
C SER A 215 0.01 2.59 -27.60
N SER A 216 -0.27 1.34 -28.01
CA SER A 216 0.77 0.37 -28.41
C SER A 216 1.40 0.67 -29.77
N SER A 217 0.83 1.59 -30.55
CA SER A 217 1.27 1.95 -31.91
C SER A 217 1.96 3.31 -32.00
N VAL A 218 2.14 3.99 -30.87
CA VAL A 218 2.89 5.25 -30.77
C VAL A 218 4.07 5.12 -29.84
N GLU A 219 5.08 5.95 -30.08
CA GLU A 219 6.19 6.11 -29.15
C GLU A 219 5.77 7.13 -28.08
N LEU A 220 5.85 6.69 -26.83
CA LEU A 220 5.61 7.53 -25.66
C LEU A 220 6.95 7.95 -25.06
N ASN A 221 7.11 9.26 -24.88
CA ASN A 221 8.29 9.86 -24.29
C ASN A 221 8.02 10.19 -22.83
N ASP A 222 8.70 9.46 -21.95
CA ASP A 222 8.65 9.66 -20.51
C ASP A 222 9.64 10.72 -20.00
N GLY A 223 10.30 11.44 -20.91
CA GLY A 223 11.31 12.46 -20.61
C GLY A 223 12.57 11.88 -19.99
N GLY A 224 12.92 10.62 -20.30
CA GLY A 224 14.01 9.90 -19.65
C GLY A 224 13.62 9.37 -18.27
N GLY A 225 12.35 9.02 -18.08
CA GLY A 225 11.77 8.46 -16.87
C GLY A 225 11.24 9.48 -15.85
N VAL A 226 11.23 10.78 -16.15
CA VAL A 226 10.74 11.83 -15.22
C VAL A 226 9.24 11.80 -14.99
N LEU A 227 8.49 11.12 -15.86
CA LEU A 227 7.09 10.81 -15.68
C LEU A 227 6.81 9.35 -16.00
N LYS A 228 5.72 8.81 -15.47
CA LYS A 228 5.25 7.45 -15.73
C LYS A 228 3.84 7.53 -16.27
N ILE A 229 3.63 6.91 -17.42
CA ILE A 229 2.31 6.81 -18.03
C ILE A 229 1.71 5.49 -17.56
N SER A 230 0.54 5.56 -16.93
CA SER A 230 -0.18 4.34 -16.54
C SER A 230 -0.64 3.66 -17.82
N SER A 231 -0.15 2.44 -18.11
CA SER A 231 -0.47 1.80 -19.40
C SER A 231 -1.98 1.69 -19.56
N ILE A 232 -2.48 2.09 -20.73
CA ILE A 232 -3.86 1.91 -21.20
C ILE A 232 -4.08 0.42 -21.53
N ALA A 233 -3.78 -0.46 -20.56
CA ALA A 233 -3.95 -1.89 -20.71
C ALA A 233 -5.41 -2.25 -20.44
N GLU A 234 -5.98 -3.01 -21.37
CA GLU A 234 -7.34 -3.55 -21.33
C GLU A 234 -7.69 -4.09 -19.94
N GLY A 235 -8.56 -3.38 -19.22
CA GLY A 235 -8.90 -3.78 -17.86
C GLY A 235 -9.79 -2.79 -17.12
N VAL A 236 -11.09 -2.88 -17.39
CA VAL A 236 -12.24 -2.48 -16.55
C VAL A 236 -11.91 -1.53 -15.37
N LEU A 237 -11.98 -0.22 -15.62
CA LEU A 237 -12.25 0.76 -14.56
C LEU A 237 -13.72 1.17 -14.69
N PRO A 238 -14.57 0.93 -13.68
CA PRO A 238 -15.92 1.46 -13.68
C PRO A 238 -15.93 2.82 -12.98
N HIS A 239 -16.70 3.75 -13.55
CA HIS A 239 -16.97 5.11 -13.07
C HIS A 239 -16.08 6.24 -13.61
N ARG A 240 -16.08 6.37 -14.94
CA ARG A 240 -16.19 7.63 -15.70
C ARG A 240 -16.35 7.23 -17.16
N SER A 241 -17.44 7.64 -17.79
CA SER A 241 -18.02 7.03 -18.99
C SER A 241 -17.25 7.25 -20.31
N ALA A 242 -15.95 6.99 -20.32
CA ALA A 242 -15.16 6.68 -21.52
C ALA A 242 -13.88 5.84 -21.22
N LEU A 243 -13.92 5.02 -20.16
CA LEU A 243 -12.84 4.13 -19.77
C LEU A 243 -12.87 2.84 -20.59
N GLY A 244 -11.80 2.57 -21.34
CA GLY A 244 -11.59 1.27 -21.99
C GLY A 244 -11.34 1.29 -23.49
N PHE A 245 -11.25 2.45 -24.14
CA PHE A 245 -10.69 2.49 -25.49
C PHE A 245 -9.16 2.53 -25.41
N PRO A 246 -8.44 1.55 -25.99
CA PRO A 246 -7.00 1.60 -26.10
C PRO A 246 -6.65 2.68 -27.12
N GLY A 247 -6.60 3.92 -26.68
CA GLY A 247 -6.19 5.00 -27.55
C GLY A 247 -5.97 6.34 -26.87
N LEU A 248 -5.14 7.14 -27.53
CA LEU A 248 -4.85 8.53 -27.20
C LEU A 248 -5.60 9.42 -28.18
N ALA A 249 -5.96 10.65 -27.80
CA ALA A 249 -6.55 11.66 -28.70
C ALA A 249 -5.64 12.88 -28.94
N GLY A 250 -4.41 12.84 -28.41
CA GLY A 250 -3.39 13.86 -28.56
C GLY A 250 -2.27 13.64 -27.56
N GLY A 251 -1.66 14.73 -27.09
CA GLY A 251 -0.65 14.70 -26.05
C GLY A 251 -0.45 16.06 -25.39
N PHE A 252 0.63 16.21 -24.64
CA PHE A 252 1.10 17.48 -24.11
C PHE A 252 2.59 17.65 -24.36
N MET A 253 3.04 18.89 -24.29
CA MET A 253 4.45 19.24 -24.27
C MET A 253 4.87 19.69 -22.88
N PHE A 254 6.10 19.35 -22.50
CA PHE A 254 6.65 19.69 -21.20
C PHE A 254 8.15 19.96 -21.24
N THR A 255 8.64 20.62 -20.20
CA THR A 255 10.08 20.76 -19.92
C THR A 255 10.40 20.22 -18.52
N ILE A 256 11.62 19.74 -18.33
CA ILE A 256 12.11 19.30 -17.02
C ILE A 256 12.41 20.55 -16.18
N TYR A 257 11.79 20.65 -15.01
CA TYR A 257 12.10 21.69 -14.03
C TYR A 257 13.33 21.27 -13.21
N ASP A 258 14.21 22.21 -12.86
CA ASP A 258 15.42 21.94 -12.05
C ASP A 258 16.33 20.80 -12.58
N LYS A 259 16.75 20.92 -13.84
CA LYS A 259 17.67 19.95 -14.48
C LYS A 259 19.00 19.79 -13.74
N ASP A 260 19.50 20.86 -13.12
CA ASP A 260 20.72 20.82 -12.32
C ASP A 260 20.51 19.98 -11.05
N GLY A 261 19.36 20.13 -10.39
CA GLY A 261 18.92 19.27 -9.30
C GLY A 261 18.78 17.80 -9.71
N LEU A 262 18.15 17.52 -10.86
CA LEU A 262 18.07 16.15 -11.40
C LEU A 262 19.47 15.56 -11.67
N SER A 263 20.36 16.33 -12.31
CA SER A 263 21.73 15.90 -12.60
C SER A 263 22.54 15.69 -11.31
N GLY A 264 22.36 16.54 -10.32
CA GLY A 264 22.92 16.39 -8.97
C GLY A 264 22.40 15.13 -8.27
N LEU A 265 21.09 14.86 -8.38
CA LEU A 265 20.46 13.65 -7.86
C LEU A 265 21.12 12.41 -8.46
N LEU A 266 21.25 12.34 -9.79
CA LEU A 266 21.84 11.19 -10.49
C LEU A 266 23.32 10.99 -10.15
N ARG A 267 24.13 12.06 -10.18
CA ARG A 267 25.56 11.98 -9.80
C ARG A 267 25.75 11.57 -8.34
N GLY A 268 24.89 12.02 -7.44
CA GLY A 268 24.96 11.70 -6.01
C GLY A 268 24.45 10.30 -5.62
N ARG A 269 23.77 9.60 -6.53
CA ARG A 269 23.08 8.33 -6.22
C ARG A 269 24.01 7.27 -5.64
N ALA A 270 25.17 7.05 -6.25
CA ALA A 270 26.11 6.02 -5.78
C ALA A 270 26.54 6.25 -4.32
N ALA A 271 26.89 7.49 -3.97
CA ALA A 271 27.28 7.85 -2.61
C ALA A 271 26.11 7.71 -1.61
N ARG A 272 24.89 8.09 -2.01
CA ARG A 272 23.69 7.90 -1.18
C ARG A 272 23.38 6.43 -0.95
N MET A 273 23.50 5.59 -1.98
CA MET A 273 23.31 4.14 -1.87
C MET A 273 24.32 3.52 -0.90
N GLU A 274 25.60 3.90 -0.96
CA GLU A 274 26.63 3.41 -0.04
C GLU A 274 26.37 3.84 1.41
N LYS A 275 26.01 5.12 1.61
CA LYS A 275 25.62 5.65 2.93
C LYS A 275 24.41 4.91 3.49
N HIS A 276 23.39 4.71 2.66
CA HIS A 276 22.16 4.01 3.02
C HIS A 276 22.42 2.54 3.38
N ALA A 277 23.20 1.83 2.57
CA ALA A 277 23.60 0.45 2.86
C ALA A 277 24.35 0.35 4.21
N SER A 278 25.17 1.34 4.55
CA SER A 278 25.83 1.43 5.85
C SER A 278 24.83 1.66 7.00
N GLY A 279 23.80 2.48 6.76
CA GLY A 279 22.68 2.68 7.69
C GLY A 279 21.88 1.39 7.93
N LEU A 280 21.55 0.66 6.86
CA LEU A 280 20.84 -0.62 6.95
C LEU A 280 21.61 -1.66 7.77
N ARG A 281 22.94 -1.78 7.56
CA ARG A 281 23.76 -2.70 8.37
C ARG A 281 23.73 -2.37 9.86
N ARG A 282 23.67 -1.09 10.22
CA ARG A 282 23.55 -0.67 11.62
C ARG A 282 22.16 -0.98 12.18
N GLU A 283 21.11 -0.74 11.40
CA GLU A 283 19.74 -1.10 11.76
C GLU A 283 19.60 -2.62 11.97
N ASP A 284 20.18 -3.44 11.07
CA ASP A 284 20.22 -4.91 11.19
C ASP A 284 20.88 -5.34 12.51
N ALA A 285 22.02 -4.74 12.86
CA ALA A 285 22.73 -5.05 14.09
C ALA A 285 21.90 -4.71 15.34
N THR A 286 21.26 -3.53 15.37
CA THR A 286 20.39 -3.12 16.47
C THR A 286 19.15 -4.01 16.60
N LEU A 287 18.52 -4.38 15.48
CA LEU A 287 17.39 -5.31 15.46
C LEU A 287 17.77 -6.71 15.93
N GLN A 288 18.96 -7.19 15.55
CA GLN A 288 19.45 -8.49 15.99
C GLN A 288 19.71 -8.50 17.50
N GLU A 289 20.30 -7.43 18.05
CA GLU A 289 20.49 -7.26 19.49
C GLU A 289 19.15 -7.21 20.23
N GLU A 290 18.18 -6.43 19.74
CA GLU A 290 16.82 -6.36 20.30
C GLU A 290 16.15 -7.75 20.29
N SER A 291 16.21 -8.46 19.17
CA SER A 291 15.64 -9.80 19.02
C SER A 291 16.27 -10.80 20.00
N LEU A 292 17.59 -10.79 20.15
CA LEU A 292 18.30 -11.64 21.12
C LEU A 292 17.94 -11.31 22.56
N ARG A 293 17.74 -10.03 22.88
CA ARG A 293 17.41 -9.56 24.23
C ARG A 293 15.99 -9.94 24.65
N HIS A 294 15.02 -9.82 23.74
CA HIS A 294 13.60 -9.92 24.08
C HIS A 294 12.94 -11.22 23.62
N GLY A 295 13.44 -11.90 22.58
CA GLY A 295 12.87 -13.16 22.09
C GLY A 295 11.44 -13.07 21.53
N ASP A 296 10.94 -11.85 21.30
CA ASP A 296 9.59 -11.55 20.88
C ASP A 296 9.47 -11.09 19.42
N VAL A 297 10.60 -11.01 18.69
CA VAL A 297 10.63 -10.61 17.27
C VAL A 297 10.64 -11.83 16.35
N VAL A 298 9.77 -11.82 15.35
CA VAL A 298 9.74 -12.78 14.24
C VAL A 298 10.14 -12.07 12.95
N PHE A 299 11.30 -12.46 12.42
CA PHE A 299 11.78 -11.97 11.11
C PHE A 299 11.18 -12.80 9.98
N VAL A 300 10.35 -12.16 9.16
CA VAL A 300 9.75 -12.77 7.97
C VAL A 300 10.47 -12.33 6.70
N ASP A 301 10.57 -13.20 5.71
CA ASP A 301 11.39 -13.01 4.51
C ASP A 301 10.74 -12.07 3.49
N VAL A 302 10.74 -10.77 3.82
CA VAL A 302 10.21 -9.68 2.97
C VAL A 302 11.10 -8.45 3.10
N VAL A 303 11.09 -7.62 2.06
CA VAL A 303 11.61 -6.25 2.15
C VAL A 303 10.59 -5.40 2.90
N ASP A 304 11.00 -4.82 4.01
CA ASP A 304 10.12 -4.10 4.93
C ASP A 304 9.77 -2.71 4.40
N THR A 305 8.70 -2.65 3.61
CA THR A 305 8.08 -1.42 3.12
C THR A 305 6.57 -1.49 3.33
N TYR A 306 5.91 -0.34 3.30
CA TYR A 306 4.46 -0.26 3.46
C TYR A 306 3.71 -1.13 2.43
N ARG A 307 4.12 -1.10 1.15
CA ARG A 307 3.50 -1.92 0.09
C ARG A 307 3.66 -3.43 0.30
N ASN A 308 4.64 -3.86 1.09
CA ASN A 308 4.91 -5.27 1.37
C ASN A 308 4.29 -5.77 2.69
N VAL A 309 3.57 -4.91 3.43
CA VAL A 309 2.91 -5.31 4.69
C VAL A 309 1.93 -6.48 4.53
N PRO A 310 1.14 -6.62 3.44
CA PRO A 310 0.33 -7.82 3.23
C PRO A 310 1.16 -9.10 3.12
N SER A 311 2.26 -9.05 2.36
CA SER A 311 3.20 -10.17 2.24
C SER A 311 3.86 -10.50 3.58
N LYS A 312 4.22 -9.47 4.36
CA LYS A 312 4.73 -9.61 5.73
C LYS A 312 3.75 -10.41 6.60
N LEU A 313 2.45 -10.07 6.55
CA LEU A 313 1.41 -10.78 7.29
C LEU A 313 1.24 -12.24 6.82
N LEU A 314 1.20 -12.50 5.51
CA LEU A 314 1.12 -13.87 4.98
C LEU A 314 2.30 -14.75 5.43
N GLN A 315 3.52 -14.21 5.39
CA GLN A 315 4.70 -14.92 5.89
C GLN A 315 4.63 -15.16 7.41
N PHE A 316 4.05 -14.23 8.17
CA PHE A 316 3.79 -14.44 9.59
C PHE A 316 2.76 -15.55 9.83
N TYR A 317 1.72 -15.66 9.00
CA TYR A 317 0.76 -16.76 9.09
C TYR A 317 1.40 -18.12 8.81
N LYS A 318 2.33 -18.21 7.84
CA LYS A 318 3.14 -19.42 7.64
C LYS A 318 3.97 -19.74 8.87
N TRP A 319 4.62 -18.74 9.46
CA TRP A 319 5.40 -18.92 10.67
C TRP A 319 4.53 -19.37 11.84
N SER A 320 3.40 -18.72 12.10
CA SER A 320 2.54 -19.00 13.25
C SER A 320 2.02 -20.44 13.24
N VAL A 321 1.50 -20.88 12.09
CA VAL A 321 0.98 -22.23 11.89
C VAL A 321 2.06 -23.30 12.07
N GLY A 322 3.30 -23.01 11.69
CA GLY A 322 4.42 -23.94 11.78
C GLY A 322 5.12 -23.97 13.15
N ASN A 323 4.97 -22.92 13.96
CA ASN A 323 5.79 -22.71 15.16
C ASN A 323 4.99 -22.51 16.47
N ALA A 324 3.67 -22.41 16.40
CA ALA A 324 2.80 -22.30 17.57
C ALA A 324 1.49 -23.07 17.37
N ASP A 325 0.95 -23.61 18.47
CA ASP A 325 -0.44 -24.05 18.50
C ASP A 325 -1.29 -22.97 19.17
N PHE A 326 -2.43 -22.62 18.57
CA PHE A 326 -3.28 -21.54 19.08
C PHE A 326 -4.73 -21.67 18.63
N ASN A 327 -5.67 -21.12 19.41
CA ASN A 327 -7.08 -21.08 19.00
C ASN A 327 -7.39 -19.88 18.10
N LEU A 328 -6.88 -18.71 18.47
CA LEU A 328 -7.15 -17.43 17.81
C LEU A 328 -5.85 -16.66 17.54
N LEU A 329 -5.82 -15.92 16.44
CA LEU A 329 -4.77 -14.96 16.15
C LEU A 329 -5.36 -13.55 16.24
N LEU A 330 -4.77 -12.70 17.06
CA LEU A 330 -5.04 -11.26 17.08
C LEU A 330 -3.98 -10.55 16.25
N LYS A 331 -4.38 -9.81 15.23
CA LYS A 331 -3.50 -8.90 14.50
C LYS A 331 -3.68 -7.49 15.05
N THR A 332 -2.59 -6.76 15.20
CA THR A 332 -2.56 -5.32 15.49
C THR A 332 -1.29 -4.69 14.91
N ASP A 333 -1.18 -3.36 14.98
CA ASP A 333 0.00 -2.59 14.58
C ASP A 333 0.75 -2.06 15.82
N ASP A 334 2.02 -1.67 15.66
CA ASP A 334 2.87 -1.24 16.77
C ASP A 334 2.58 0.17 17.30
N ASP A 335 1.73 0.92 16.60
CA ASP A 335 1.20 2.23 16.98
C ASP A 335 -0.24 2.15 17.54
N CYS A 336 -0.69 0.96 17.90
CA CYS A 336 -2.04 0.72 18.43
C CYS A 336 -2.05 0.46 19.95
N TYR A 337 -2.91 1.18 20.66
CA TYR A 337 -3.32 0.80 22.00
C TYR A 337 -4.29 -0.39 21.92
N ILE A 338 -4.13 -1.37 22.82
CA ILE A 338 -5.03 -2.54 22.91
C ILE A 338 -5.48 -2.71 24.37
N ASP A 339 -6.79 -2.75 24.60
CA ASP A 339 -7.39 -3.15 25.87
C ASP A 339 -7.46 -4.68 25.92
N VAL A 340 -6.33 -5.31 26.27
CA VAL A 340 -6.21 -6.78 26.25
C VAL A 340 -7.21 -7.46 27.19
N ASP A 341 -7.50 -6.86 28.35
CA ASP A 341 -8.48 -7.38 29.30
C ASP A 341 -9.86 -7.49 28.65
N SER A 342 -10.32 -6.40 28.02
CA SER A 342 -11.62 -6.35 27.37
C SER A 342 -11.70 -7.32 26.19
N VAL A 343 -10.62 -7.46 25.42
CA VAL A 343 -10.55 -8.42 24.31
C VAL A 343 -10.67 -9.86 24.83
N LEU A 344 -9.85 -10.27 25.80
CA LEU A 344 -9.86 -11.62 26.35
C LEU A 344 -11.18 -11.94 27.06
N MET A 345 -11.71 -10.99 27.83
CA MET A 345 -13.01 -11.10 28.47
C MET A 345 -14.10 -11.35 27.43
N LYS A 346 -14.15 -10.59 26.34
CA LYS A 346 -15.13 -10.79 25.26
C LYS A 346 -14.94 -12.14 24.56
N ILE A 347 -13.71 -12.62 24.36
CA ILE A 347 -13.41 -13.95 23.81
C ILE A 347 -14.01 -15.06 24.68
N ASP A 348 -13.78 -14.99 25.99
CA ASP A 348 -14.24 -15.99 26.94
C ASP A 348 -15.77 -15.96 27.08
N HIS A 349 -16.37 -14.79 27.27
CA HIS A 349 -17.82 -14.64 27.47
C HIS A 349 -18.65 -15.06 26.25
N LYS A 350 -18.19 -14.73 25.04
CA LYS A 350 -18.89 -15.10 23.80
C LYS A 350 -18.53 -16.52 23.33
N GLY A 351 -17.62 -17.21 24.03
CA GLY A 351 -17.14 -18.55 23.65
C GLY A 351 -16.53 -18.56 22.25
N LEU A 352 -15.69 -17.57 21.93
CA LEU A 352 -15.19 -17.30 20.58
C LEU A 352 -14.06 -18.25 20.13
N LYS A 353 -14.04 -19.50 20.56
CA LYS A 353 -13.09 -20.53 20.08
C LYS A 353 -13.60 -21.24 18.81
N ARG A 354 -14.32 -20.51 17.96
CA ARG A 354 -15.08 -21.06 16.83
C ARG A 354 -14.22 -21.07 15.56
N ARG A 355 -14.53 -22.00 14.68
CA ARG A 355 -13.98 -22.09 13.32
C ARG A 355 -14.63 -21.07 12.40
N ASN A 356 -13.97 -20.73 11.30
CA ASN A 356 -14.47 -19.81 10.27
C ASN A 356 -14.92 -18.44 10.83
N PHE A 357 -14.15 -17.88 11.76
CA PHE A 357 -14.52 -16.70 12.54
C PHE A 357 -13.55 -15.53 12.30
N TRP A 358 -14.10 -14.33 12.03
CA TRP A 358 -13.34 -13.09 11.91
C TRP A 358 -14.05 -11.94 12.65
N TRP A 359 -13.39 -11.35 13.64
CA TRP A 359 -13.96 -10.32 14.51
C TRP A 359 -13.14 -9.04 14.45
N GLY A 360 -13.82 -7.93 14.17
CA GLY A 360 -13.22 -6.61 13.99
C GLY A 360 -14.31 -5.58 13.72
N ASN A 361 -13.89 -4.37 13.33
CA ASN A 361 -14.79 -3.35 12.82
C ASN A 361 -14.67 -3.30 11.29
N PHE A 362 -15.73 -3.70 10.58
CA PHE A 362 -15.68 -3.89 9.14
C PHE A 362 -16.17 -2.66 8.37
N ARG A 363 -15.31 -2.14 7.50
CA ARG A 363 -15.73 -1.21 6.43
C ARG A 363 -16.39 -2.00 5.31
N GLN A 364 -17.42 -1.44 4.69
CA GLN A 364 -18.17 -2.06 3.60
C GLN A 364 -18.26 -1.08 2.43
N SER A 365 -18.22 -1.62 1.21
CA SER A 365 -18.36 -0.84 -0.03
C SER A 365 -17.42 0.37 -0.10
N TRP A 366 -16.22 0.24 0.49
CA TRP A 366 -15.22 1.30 0.47
C TRP A 366 -14.68 1.45 -0.95
N ALA A 367 -14.65 2.67 -1.47
CA ALA A 367 -14.16 2.96 -2.80
C ALA A 367 -12.66 2.63 -2.90
N VAL A 368 -12.26 2.12 -4.06
CA VAL A 368 -10.86 1.79 -4.33
C VAL A 368 -10.12 3.07 -4.64
N ASP A 369 -9.25 3.49 -3.72
CA ASP A 369 -8.35 4.60 -3.95
C ASP A 369 -7.42 4.26 -5.13
N ARG A 370 -7.47 5.09 -6.17
CA ARG A 370 -6.59 4.94 -7.35
C ARG A 370 -5.34 5.79 -7.26
N ILE A 371 -5.17 6.54 -6.16
CA ILE A 371 -4.11 7.54 -5.98
C ILE A 371 -3.60 7.59 -4.55
N GLY A 372 -2.42 8.21 -4.37
CA GLY A 372 -1.85 8.49 -3.06
C GLY A 372 -1.37 7.25 -2.30
N LYS A 373 -1.27 7.38 -0.97
CA LYS A 373 -0.75 6.32 -0.08
C LYS A 373 -1.51 4.99 -0.23
N TRP A 374 -2.83 5.08 -0.38
CA TRP A 374 -3.75 3.93 -0.44
C TRP A 374 -4.06 3.49 -1.88
N GLN A 375 -3.31 3.99 -2.88
CA GLN A 375 -3.47 3.64 -4.28
C GLN A 375 -3.45 2.12 -4.53
N GLU A 376 -4.45 1.62 -5.25
CA GLU A 376 -4.56 0.28 -5.80
C GLU A 376 -4.90 0.35 -7.29
N LEU A 377 -3.98 -0.11 -8.13
CA LEU A 377 -4.14 -0.04 -9.58
C LEU A 377 -4.60 -1.36 -10.19
N GLU A 378 -4.44 -2.48 -9.47
CA GLU A 378 -4.62 -3.81 -10.04
C GLU A 378 -5.93 -4.48 -9.61
N TYR A 379 -6.61 -3.96 -8.58
CA TYR A 379 -7.93 -4.44 -8.19
C TYR A 379 -9.02 -3.85 -9.10
N ALA A 380 -9.72 -4.72 -9.84
CA ALA A 380 -10.62 -4.31 -10.93
C ALA A 380 -11.96 -3.69 -10.48
N SER A 381 -12.49 -4.09 -9.31
CA SER A 381 -13.77 -3.57 -8.80
C SER A 381 -13.61 -2.11 -8.35
N PRO A 382 -14.67 -1.28 -8.38
CA PRO A 382 -14.62 0.10 -7.88
C PRO A 382 -14.67 0.17 -6.35
N ALA A 383 -15.10 -0.92 -5.70
CA ALA A 383 -15.21 -1.01 -4.26
C ALA A 383 -14.65 -2.33 -3.73
N TYR A 384 -14.03 -2.29 -2.57
CA TYR A 384 -13.50 -3.47 -1.89
C TYR A 384 -14.61 -4.31 -1.25
N PRO A 385 -14.43 -5.64 -1.13
CA PRO A 385 -15.24 -6.44 -0.22
C PRO A 385 -15.02 -5.96 1.22
N ALA A 386 -15.89 -6.37 2.14
CA ALA A 386 -15.76 -5.92 3.52
C ALA A 386 -14.43 -6.36 4.14
N PHE A 387 -13.71 -5.42 4.76
CA PHE A 387 -12.45 -5.63 5.45
C PHE A 387 -12.48 -5.00 6.84
N ALA A 388 -11.77 -5.61 7.80
CA ALA A 388 -11.64 -5.07 9.15
C ALA A 388 -10.69 -3.87 9.16
N CYS A 389 -10.92 -2.88 10.01
CA CYS A 389 -10.02 -1.76 10.21
C CYS A 389 -8.63 -2.20 10.68
N GLY A 390 -7.59 -1.50 10.23
CA GLY A 390 -6.19 -1.87 10.46
C GLY A 390 -5.74 -1.89 11.93
N SER A 391 -6.45 -1.18 12.83
CA SER A 391 -6.14 -1.07 14.26
C SER A 391 -6.11 -2.39 15.01
N GLY A 392 -6.79 -3.40 14.48
CA GLY A 392 -6.71 -4.76 14.97
C GLY A 392 -7.98 -5.58 14.71
N TYR A 393 -7.80 -6.89 14.71
CA TYR A 393 -8.88 -7.85 14.57
C TYR A 393 -8.44 -9.23 15.09
N VAL A 394 -9.41 -10.14 15.29
CA VAL A 394 -9.17 -11.52 15.72
C VAL A 394 -9.70 -12.50 14.67
N VAL A 395 -8.89 -13.51 14.34
CA VAL A 395 -9.18 -14.52 13.32
C VAL A 395 -8.95 -15.91 13.89
N SER A 396 -9.82 -16.86 13.51
CA SER A 396 -9.68 -18.26 13.94
C SER A 396 -8.52 -18.99 13.27
N ARG A 397 -7.90 -19.92 13.99
CA ARG A 397 -6.72 -20.67 13.53
C ARG A 397 -6.92 -21.37 12.17
N ASP A 398 -8.13 -21.83 11.85
CA ASP A 398 -8.42 -22.48 10.57
C ASP A 398 -8.40 -21.52 9.37
N LEU A 399 -8.80 -20.26 9.57
CA LEU A 399 -8.64 -19.20 8.55
C LEU A 399 -7.17 -18.83 8.38
N VAL A 400 -6.43 -18.69 9.49
CA VAL A 400 -4.97 -18.47 9.44
C VAL A 400 -4.27 -19.63 8.71
N GLN A 401 -4.68 -20.87 8.96
CA GLN A 401 -4.18 -22.05 8.26
C GLN A 401 -4.45 -21.97 6.76
N TRP A 402 -5.65 -21.57 6.35
CA TRP A 402 -5.99 -21.43 4.94
C TRP A 402 -5.13 -20.37 4.26
N LEU A 403 -4.95 -19.21 4.91
CA LEU A 403 -4.07 -18.14 4.42
C LEU A 403 -2.62 -18.60 4.29
N ALA A 404 -2.08 -19.21 5.34
CA ALA A 404 -0.72 -19.75 5.35
C ALA A 404 -0.50 -20.76 4.21
N SER A 405 -1.47 -21.64 3.97
CA SER A 405 -1.39 -22.68 2.94
C SER A 405 -1.51 -22.12 1.51
N ASN A 406 -2.05 -20.92 1.35
CA ASN A 406 -2.24 -20.25 0.06
C ASN A 406 -1.37 -19.00 -0.12
N ALA A 407 -0.48 -18.71 0.83
CA ALA A 407 0.31 -17.47 0.87
C ALA A 407 1.05 -17.15 -0.43
N GLU A 408 1.59 -18.18 -1.12
CA GLU A 408 2.32 -17.99 -2.40
C GLU A 408 1.41 -17.73 -3.61
N LYS A 409 0.10 -17.97 -3.47
CA LYS A 409 -0.90 -17.79 -4.54
C LYS A 409 -1.76 -16.54 -4.34
N LEU A 410 -1.80 -16.03 -3.12
CA LEU A 410 -2.58 -14.85 -2.77
C LEU A 410 -1.81 -13.60 -3.16
N LYS A 411 -2.45 -12.76 -3.99
CA LYS A 411 -1.90 -11.49 -4.40
C LYS A 411 -1.97 -10.48 -3.25
N ALA A 412 -0.87 -9.77 -3.00
CA ALA A 412 -0.85 -8.61 -2.12
C ALA A 412 -1.47 -7.40 -2.83
N TYR A 413 -2.35 -6.68 -2.12
CA TYR A 413 -2.98 -5.44 -2.57
C TYR A 413 -2.52 -4.27 -1.70
N GLN A 414 -2.99 -3.06 -1.98
CA GLN A 414 -2.74 -1.92 -1.11
C GLN A 414 -3.24 -2.22 0.30
N GLY A 415 -2.39 -2.09 1.31
CA GLY A 415 -2.75 -2.34 2.70
C GLY A 415 -3.00 -3.81 3.05
N GLU A 416 -2.62 -4.17 4.27
CA GLU A 416 -2.86 -5.51 4.81
C GLU A 416 -4.35 -5.78 5.05
N ASP A 417 -5.08 -4.79 5.56
CA ASP A 417 -6.50 -4.88 5.87
C ASP A 417 -7.35 -5.14 4.64
N VAL A 418 -7.13 -4.36 3.57
CA VAL A 418 -7.80 -4.54 2.28
C VAL A 418 -7.40 -5.86 1.63
N SER A 419 -6.11 -6.22 1.66
CA SER A 419 -5.66 -7.53 1.19
C SER A 419 -6.38 -8.67 1.92
N MET A 420 -6.48 -8.59 3.24
CA MET A 420 -7.17 -9.55 4.08
C MET A 420 -8.67 -9.63 3.73
N GLY A 421 -9.33 -8.50 3.48
CA GLY A 421 -10.71 -8.46 2.98
C GLY A 421 -10.90 -9.19 1.66
N ILE A 422 -10.01 -8.96 0.69
CA ILE A 422 -10.04 -9.61 -0.62
C ILE A 422 -9.81 -11.12 -0.49
N TRP A 423 -8.82 -11.54 0.30
CA TRP A 423 -8.56 -12.97 0.53
C TRP A 423 -9.71 -13.66 1.25
N MET A 424 -10.28 -13.02 2.28
CA MET A 424 -11.42 -13.54 3.02
C MET A 424 -12.71 -13.58 2.21
N ALA A 425 -12.84 -12.76 1.15
CA ALA A 425 -13.99 -12.84 0.25
C ALA A 425 -14.09 -14.21 -0.46
N ALA A 426 -12.96 -14.87 -0.71
CA ALA A 426 -12.93 -16.21 -1.30
C ALA A 426 -13.36 -17.32 -0.30
N VAL A 427 -13.16 -17.09 0.99
CA VAL A 427 -13.47 -18.07 2.06
C VAL A 427 -14.88 -17.88 2.61
N GLY A 428 -15.33 -16.63 2.74
CA GLY A 428 -16.63 -16.28 3.32
C GLY A 428 -16.73 -16.55 4.83
N PRO A 429 -15.86 -15.97 5.67
CA PRO A 429 -15.93 -16.19 7.12
C PRO A 429 -17.15 -15.53 7.75
N GLN A 430 -17.57 -16.06 8.91
CA GLN A 430 -18.55 -15.39 9.74
C GLN A 430 -17.88 -14.14 10.35
N LYS A 431 -18.32 -12.97 9.88
CA LYS A 431 -17.86 -11.66 10.35
C LYS A 431 -18.62 -11.23 11.59
N TYR A 432 -17.90 -10.81 12.61
CA TYR A 432 -18.46 -10.27 13.85
C TYR A 432 -18.09 -8.80 13.93
N GLN A 433 -19.08 -7.93 13.69
CA GLN A 433 -18.93 -6.49 13.76
C GLN A 433 -18.83 -6.03 15.22
N ASP A 434 -17.81 -5.26 15.57
CA ASP A 434 -17.65 -4.65 16.90
C ASP A 434 -16.95 -3.29 16.75
N ALA A 435 -17.66 -2.22 17.07
CA ALA A 435 -17.18 -0.85 16.94
C ALA A 435 -16.07 -0.49 17.95
N GLY A 436 -15.82 -1.34 18.97
CA GLY A 436 -14.71 -1.13 19.89
C GLY A 436 -13.33 -1.22 19.21
N TRP A 437 -13.23 -1.85 18.04
CA TRP A 437 -12.02 -1.75 17.20
C TRP A 437 -12.07 -0.41 16.43
N LEU A 438 -11.47 0.64 17.00
CA LEU A 438 -11.56 1.98 16.43
C LEU A 438 -10.73 2.09 15.15
N CYS A 439 -11.33 2.63 14.10
CA CYS A 439 -10.64 2.77 12.82
C CYS A 439 -9.79 4.04 12.72
N GLU A 440 -10.05 5.01 13.59
CA GLU A 440 -9.39 6.31 13.64
C GLU A 440 -8.81 6.56 15.04
N LYS A 441 -7.92 7.56 15.16
CA LYS A 441 -7.28 7.96 16.42
C LYS A 441 -8.27 8.64 17.37
N GLU A 442 -9.17 7.85 17.91
CA GLU A 442 -10.21 8.24 18.85
C GLU A 442 -9.99 7.54 20.19
N CYS A 443 -10.71 7.96 21.22
CA CYS A 443 -10.66 7.32 22.53
C CYS A 443 -12.05 7.24 23.15
N TYR A 444 -12.49 6.02 23.42
CA TYR A 444 -13.75 5.71 24.12
C TYR A 444 -13.49 4.72 25.25
N LEU A 445 -14.32 4.79 26.29
CA LEU A 445 -14.15 3.97 27.49
C LEU A 445 -14.20 2.45 27.21
N ASP A 446 -15.01 2.03 26.24
CA ASP A 446 -15.23 0.64 25.86
C ASP A 446 -14.47 0.21 24.59
N MET A 447 -13.47 1.00 24.18
CA MET A 447 -12.62 0.66 23.04
C MET A 447 -11.76 -0.57 23.30
N LEU A 448 -11.64 -1.42 22.29
CA LEU A 448 -10.74 -2.58 22.26
C LEU A 448 -9.38 -2.20 21.67
N SER A 449 -9.37 -1.33 20.67
CA SER A 449 -8.16 -0.82 20.04
C SER A 449 -8.28 0.64 19.66
N SER A 450 -7.18 1.39 19.67
CA SER A 450 -7.09 2.73 19.07
C SER A 450 -5.74 2.89 18.34
N PRO A 451 -5.72 3.26 17.05
CA PRO A 451 -4.50 3.32 16.24
C PRO A 451 -3.80 4.69 16.24
N GLN A 452 -2.65 4.77 15.56
CA GLN A 452 -1.92 6.01 15.24
C GLN A 452 -1.37 6.78 16.46
N HIS A 453 -0.96 6.06 17.49
CA HIS A 453 -0.34 6.63 18.68
C HIS A 453 1.18 6.57 18.62
N THR A 454 1.81 7.64 19.06
CA THR A 454 3.24 7.64 19.35
C THR A 454 3.56 6.76 20.57
N ALA A 455 4.82 6.35 20.68
CA ALA A 455 5.31 5.58 21.83
C ALA A 455 5.04 6.25 23.20
N LYS A 456 5.00 7.59 23.23
CA LYS A 456 4.65 8.36 24.44
C LYS A 456 3.14 8.29 24.73
N GLU A 457 2.31 8.47 23.70
CA GLU A 457 0.85 8.39 23.85
C GLU A 457 0.38 7.01 24.30
N LEU A 458 0.98 5.92 23.77
CA LEU A 458 0.68 4.56 24.22
C LEU A 458 0.92 4.38 25.73
N ARG A 459 2.05 4.88 26.23
CA ARG A 459 2.37 4.86 27.67
C ARG A 459 1.36 5.69 28.48
N VAL A 460 1.01 6.88 28.00
CA VAL A 460 0.02 7.75 28.67
C VAL A 460 -1.36 7.10 28.75
N LEU A 461 -1.86 6.51 27.67
CA LEU A 461 -3.15 5.79 27.65
C LEU A 461 -3.13 4.62 28.65
N TRP A 462 -2.04 3.86 28.65
CA TRP A 462 -1.86 2.73 29.55
C TRP A 462 -1.76 3.14 31.03
N ASP A 463 -1.00 4.19 31.33
CA ASP A 463 -0.86 4.71 32.70
C ASP A 463 -2.20 5.20 33.25
N ARG A 464 -3.00 5.87 32.43
CA ARG A 464 -4.37 6.28 32.77
C ARG A 464 -5.28 5.07 33.03
N LYS A 465 -5.27 4.09 32.11
CA LYS A 465 -6.00 2.83 32.28
C LYS A 465 -5.65 2.15 33.61
N ARG A 466 -4.36 2.05 33.94
CA ARG A 466 -3.89 1.44 35.19
C ARG A 466 -4.28 2.23 36.43
N THR A 467 -4.25 3.55 36.35
CA THR A 467 -4.47 4.44 37.50
C THR A 467 -5.95 4.57 37.84
N CYS A 468 -6.81 4.71 36.84
CA CYS A 468 -8.23 5.06 37.05
C CYS A 468 -9.22 4.23 36.20
N GLY A 469 -8.75 3.25 35.43
CA GLY A 469 -9.61 2.36 34.63
C GLY A 469 -10.07 2.93 33.29
N ASP A 470 -9.82 4.21 33.03
CA ASP A 470 -10.19 4.92 31.80
C ASP A 470 -8.94 5.41 31.06
N PRO A 471 -8.61 4.86 29.87
CA PRO A 471 -7.46 5.30 29.08
C PRO A 471 -7.63 6.73 28.52
N CYS A 472 -8.86 7.21 28.37
CA CYS A 472 -9.19 8.48 27.74
C CYS A 472 -9.07 9.69 28.68
N GLY A 473 -9.04 9.45 29.98
CA GLY A 473 -8.77 10.46 31.00
C GLY A 473 -9.35 10.08 32.34
N CYS A 474 -8.69 10.50 33.42
CA CYS A 474 -9.22 10.29 34.75
C CYS A 474 -10.29 11.35 35.07
N LEU A 475 -11.34 10.97 35.79
CA LEU A 475 -12.45 11.87 36.16
C LEU A 475 -12.00 13.11 36.99
N TRP A 476 -10.77 13.12 37.48
CA TRP A 476 -10.21 14.08 38.43
C TRP A 476 -9.35 15.14 37.71
N ASP A 477 -9.15 14.98 36.39
CA ASP A 477 -8.42 15.91 35.51
C ASP A 477 -9.35 16.92 34.79
N ARG A 478 -10.65 16.97 35.14
CA ARG A 478 -11.66 17.89 34.55
C ARG A 478 -12.08 18.99 35.50
#